data_AF-A0A1V2RLJ1-F1
#
_entry.id   AF-A0A1V2RLJ1-F1
#
_cell.length_a   1.000
_cell.length_b   1.000
_cell.length_c   1.000
_cell.angle_alpha   90.00
_cell.angle_beta   90.00
_cell.angle_gamma   90.00
#
_symmetry.space_group_name_H-M   'P 1'
#
loop_
_entity.id
_entity.type
_entity.pdbx_description
1 polymer ?
#
loop_
_entity_poly.entity_id
_entity_poly.type
_entity_poly.pdbx_seq_one_letter_code
_entity_poly.pdbx_strand_id
1 'polypeptide(L)'
;MSTTETAKPDEVPGKRELLLTVDLPPLLATENFSVSDVFRLPEGPEDNLFILSIDPHRWPGWRTFVIYGLPEPVPFRATELFQPMRMNRIWSDVPCLVCKQTGQVHLEMVQHGRLKSRICRDCS
;
A
#
# COMPACT_ATOMS: atom_id res chain seq x y z
N MET A 1 -8.86 -53.35 -5.85
CA MET A 1 -9.17 -52.02 -6.41
C MET A 1 -8.18 -51.04 -5.80
N SER A 2 -7.09 -50.76 -6.52
CA SER A 2 -6.08 -49.78 -6.09
C SER A 2 -6.51 -48.40 -6.58
N THR A 3 -6.76 -47.49 -5.66
CA THR A 3 -6.92 -46.06 -5.98
C THR A 3 -5.55 -45.41 -5.87
N THR A 4 -4.99 -45.07 -7.02
CA THR A 4 -3.75 -44.31 -7.15
C THR A 4 -3.96 -42.89 -6.62
N GLU A 5 -3.15 -42.53 -5.62
CA GLU A 5 -2.91 -41.16 -5.18
C GLU A 5 -2.55 -40.27 -6.37
N THR A 6 -3.35 -39.22 -6.61
CA THR A 6 -2.91 -38.10 -7.43
C THR A 6 -2.09 -37.18 -6.53
N ALA A 7 -0.77 -37.36 -6.56
CA ALA A 7 0.16 -36.43 -5.96
C ALA A 7 -0.08 -35.03 -6.54
N LYS A 8 -0.40 -34.08 -5.66
CA LYS A 8 -0.44 -32.65 -5.96
C LYS A 8 0.97 -32.24 -6.42
N PRO A 9 1.14 -31.49 -7.52
CA PRO A 9 2.48 -31.06 -7.91
C PRO A 9 3.08 -30.22 -6.79
N ASP A 10 4.21 -30.67 -6.27
CA ASP A 10 5.06 -29.95 -5.33
C ASP A 10 5.31 -28.54 -5.88
N GLU A 11 4.85 -27.53 -5.16
CA GLU A 11 5.33 -26.16 -5.30
C GLU A 11 6.81 -26.20 -4.92
N VAL A 12 7.69 -26.38 -5.91
CA VAL A 12 9.12 -26.07 -5.76
C VAL A 12 9.19 -24.67 -5.15
N PRO A 13 9.94 -24.43 -4.05
CA PRO A 13 10.11 -23.09 -3.52
C PRO A 13 10.79 -22.23 -4.58
N GLY A 14 9.98 -21.62 -5.43
CA GLY A 14 10.44 -20.75 -6.50
C GLY A 14 11.14 -19.57 -5.85
N LYS A 15 12.30 -19.21 -6.40
CA LYS A 15 13.02 -18.00 -6.03
C LYS A 15 12.04 -16.83 -5.86
N ARG A 16 12.00 -16.23 -4.67
CA ARG A 16 11.06 -15.15 -4.32
C ARG A 16 11.77 -13.81 -4.45
N GLU A 17 11.04 -12.82 -4.96
CA GLU A 17 11.54 -11.45 -4.98
C GLU A 17 11.72 -10.95 -3.55
N LEU A 18 12.88 -10.36 -3.27
CA LEU A 18 13.22 -9.80 -1.96
C LEU A 18 13.02 -8.29 -2.02
N LEU A 19 12.10 -7.79 -1.22
CA LEU A 19 11.78 -6.36 -1.13
C LEU A 19 12.43 -5.77 0.12
N LEU A 20 13.18 -4.69 -0.08
CA LEU A 20 13.83 -3.95 0.98
C LEU A 20 13.05 -2.66 1.21
N THR A 21 12.57 -2.51 2.43
CA THR A 21 11.68 -1.43 2.80
C THR A 21 12.18 -0.69 4.04
N VAL A 22 11.63 0.49 4.28
CA VAL A 22 11.86 1.26 5.49
C VAL A 22 10.52 1.61 6.12
N ASP A 23 10.49 1.69 7.45
CA ASP A 23 9.26 1.99 8.16
C ASP A 23 8.69 3.35 7.76
N LEU A 24 7.36 3.41 7.70
CA LEU A 24 6.66 4.68 7.58
C LEU A 24 6.58 5.36 8.95
N PRO A 25 6.50 6.71 8.97
CA PRO A 25 6.14 7.40 10.20
C PRO A 25 4.74 6.91 10.67
N PRO A 26 4.48 6.90 12.00
CA PRO A 26 3.22 6.41 12.55
C PRO A 26 2.00 7.25 12.11
N LEU A 27 2.25 8.51 11.75
CA LEU A 27 1.26 9.42 11.20
C LEU A 27 1.75 9.98 9.86
N LEU A 28 0.84 10.11 8.91
CA LEU A 28 1.13 10.58 7.56
C LEU A 28 0.19 11.73 7.19
N ALA A 29 0.71 12.71 6.45
CA ALA A 29 -0.10 13.82 5.96
C ALA A 29 -1.09 13.36 4.88
N THR A 30 -2.33 13.88 4.89
CA THR A 30 -3.42 13.53 3.95
C THR A 30 -3.01 13.64 2.49
N GLU A 31 -2.08 14.54 2.16
CA GLU A 31 -1.58 14.69 0.80
C GLU A 31 -0.91 13.44 0.22
N ASN A 32 -0.40 12.56 1.10
CA ASN A 32 0.28 11.32 0.73
C ASN A 32 -0.67 10.12 0.61
N PHE A 33 -1.95 10.30 0.96
CA PHE A 33 -2.98 9.29 0.78
C PHE A 33 -3.49 9.29 -0.67
N SER A 34 -3.90 8.10 -1.10
CA SER A 34 -4.44 7.83 -2.42
C SER A 34 -5.78 7.10 -2.29
N VAL A 35 -6.52 7.05 -3.40
CA VAL A 35 -7.71 6.21 -3.53
C VAL A 35 -7.39 4.77 -3.15
N SER A 36 -8.31 4.12 -2.44
CA SER A 36 -8.18 2.76 -1.88
C SER A 36 -7.27 2.60 -0.66
N ASP A 37 -6.68 3.68 -0.16
CA ASP A 37 -6.01 3.63 1.14
C ASP A 37 -7.01 3.51 2.29
N VAL A 38 -6.52 2.94 3.40
CA VAL A 38 -7.23 2.80 4.65
C VAL A 38 -6.48 3.55 5.73
N PHE A 39 -7.18 4.32 6.56
CA PHE A 39 -6.58 5.10 7.64
C PHE A 39 -7.50 5.19 8.86
N ARG A 40 -7.00 5.78 9.95
CA ARG A 40 -7.76 6.09 11.16
C ARG A 40 -7.62 7.56 11.52
N LEU A 41 -8.71 8.13 12.05
CA LEU A 41 -8.70 9.46 12.66
C LEU A 41 -8.09 9.38 14.06
N PRO A 42 -7.27 10.34 14.50
CA PRO A 42 -6.70 10.37 15.85
C PRO A 42 -7.77 10.43 16.94
N GLU A 43 -8.91 11.06 16.69
CA GLU A 43 -10.01 11.23 17.65
C GLU A 43 -11.21 10.30 17.41
N GLY A 44 -11.16 9.48 16.36
CA GLY A 44 -12.28 8.63 15.95
C GLY A 44 -12.37 7.32 16.73
N PRO A 45 -13.51 6.61 16.65
CA PRO A 45 -13.51 5.18 16.94
C PRO A 45 -12.41 4.48 16.11
N GLU A 46 -11.95 3.32 16.57
CA GLU A 46 -10.91 2.46 15.95
C GLU A 46 -11.24 1.97 14.50
N ASP A 47 -12.20 2.63 13.85
CA ASP A 47 -12.76 2.34 12.55
C ASP A 47 -11.75 2.65 11.46
N ASN A 48 -11.50 1.62 10.66
CA ASN A 48 -10.67 1.68 9.48
C ASN A 48 -11.45 2.39 8.36
N LEU A 49 -11.06 3.63 8.03
CA LEU A 49 -11.70 4.46 7.03
C LEU A 49 -11.10 4.21 5.64
N PHE A 50 -11.92 3.78 4.68
CA PHE A 50 -11.51 3.47 3.32
C PHE A 50 -11.81 4.62 2.35
N ILE A 51 -10.80 5.08 1.62
CA ILE A 51 -10.91 6.20 0.68
C ILE A 51 -11.46 5.74 -0.67
N LEU A 52 -12.59 6.31 -1.07
CA LEU A 52 -13.25 6.07 -2.37
C LEU A 52 -12.81 7.06 -3.44
N SER A 53 -12.69 8.35 -3.10
CA SER A 53 -12.16 9.38 -4.00
C SER A 53 -11.46 10.48 -3.23
N ILE A 54 -10.58 11.22 -3.93
CA ILE A 54 -9.88 12.39 -3.42
C ILE A 54 -9.94 13.47 -4.50
N ASP A 55 -10.55 14.60 -4.18
CA ASP A 55 -10.70 15.73 -5.09
C ASP A 55 -10.04 16.99 -4.52
N PRO A 56 -9.48 17.89 -5.36
CA PRO A 56 -9.06 19.20 -4.90
C PRO A 56 -10.21 19.96 -4.25
N HIS A 57 -10.00 20.54 -3.07
CA HIS A 57 -11.01 21.39 -2.45
C HIS A 57 -10.87 22.84 -2.93
N ARG A 58 -11.95 23.63 -2.88
CA ARG A 58 -11.94 25.05 -3.27
C ARG A 58 -11.00 25.94 -2.44
N TRP A 59 -10.59 25.47 -1.26
CA TRP A 59 -9.67 26.19 -0.38
C TRP A 59 -8.24 25.71 -0.64
N PRO A 60 -7.28 26.61 -0.90
CA PRO A 60 -5.89 26.24 -1.12
C PRO A 60 -5.33 25.40 0.04
N GLY A 61 -4.64 24.30 -0.30
CA GLY A 61 -4.07 23.39 0.71
C GLY A 61 -5.08 22.45 1.36
N TRP A 62 -6.31 22.35 0.84
CA TRP A 62 -7.32 21.38 1.28
C TRP A 62 -7.65 20.37 0.18
N ARG A 63 -8.11 19.19 0.60
CA ARG A 63 -8.61 18.12 -0.27
C ARG A 63 -9.92 17.58 0.29
N THR A 64 -10.82 17.18 -0.60
CA THR A 64 -12.10 16.56 -0.26
C THR A 64 -11.97 15.06 -0.40
N PHE A 65 -12.29 14.32 0.65
CA PHE A 65 -12.24 12.86 0.66
C PHE A 65 -13.66 12.30 0.70
N VAL A 66 -13.97 11.38 -0.21
CA VAL A 66 -15.16 10.52 -0.08
C VAL A 66 -14.72 9.23 0.59
N ILE A 67 -15.31 8.94 1.75
CA ILE A 67 -14.90 7.83 2.61
C ILE A 67 -16.07 6.86 2.75
N TYR A 68 -15.79 5.56 2.62
CA TYR A 68 -16.80 4.54 2.81
C TYR A 68 -17.39 4.60 4.23
N GLY A 69 -18.72 4.63 4.34
CA GLY A 69 -19.43 4.67 5.62
C GLY A 69 -19.67 6.08 6.18
N LEU A 70 -19.06 7.13 5.60
CA LEU A 70 -19.39 8.52 5.95
C LEU A 70 -20.47 9.06 5.00
N PRO A 71 -21.50 9.75 5.52
CA PRO A 71 -22.64 10.20 4.72
C PRO A 71 -22.29 11.36 3.78
N GLU A 72 -21.25 12.13 4.10
CA GLU A 72 -20.84 13.31 3.36
C GLU A 72 -19.33 13.30 3.08
N PRO A 73 -18.88 13.89 1.96
CA PRO A 73 -17.46 14.10 1.71
C PRO A 73 -16.83 14.99 2.78
N VAL A 74 -15.64 14.61 3.26
CA VAL A 74 -14.96 15.30 4.36
C VAL A 74 -13.77 16.12 3.82
N PRO A 75 -13.72 17.44 4.08
CA PRO A 75 -12.56 18.24 3.74
C PRO A 75 -11.47 18.09 4.80
N PHE A 76 -10.25 17.77 4.37
CA PHE A 76 -9.06 17.77 5.23
C PHE A 76 -8.00 18.73 4.71
N ARG A 77 -7.17 19.26 5.62
CA ARG A 77 -5.96 19.99 5.22
C ARG A 77 -4.95 18.99 4.67
N ALA A 78 -4.25 19.35 3.60
CA ALA A 78 -3.19 18.54 2.99
C ALA A 78 -2.11 18.09 4.00
N THR A 79 -1.86 18.91 5.02
CA THR A 79 -0.87 18.68 6.09
C THR A 79 -1.45 17.98 7.32
N GLU A 80 -2.74 17.67 7.35
CA GLU A 80 -3.40 16.99 8.46
C GLU A 80 -2.90 15.56 8.57
N LEU A 81 -2.62 15.11 9.80
CA LEU A 81 -1.89 13.87 10.05
C LEU A 81 -2.84 12.77 10.51
N PHE A 82 -2.80 11.62 9.82
CA PHE A 82 -3.62 10.45 10.14
C PHE A 82 -2.79 9.18 10.24
N GLN A 83 -3.26 8.21 11.02
CA GLN A 83 -2.61 6.90 11.10
C GLN A 83 -2.97 6.07 9.87
N PRO A 84 -2.00 5.70 9.01
CA PRO A 84 -2.29 4.82 7.89
C PRO A 84 -2.47 3.37 8.39
N MET A 85 -3.48 2.67 7.89
CA MET A 85 -3.76 1.26 8.20
C MET A 85 -3.44 0.33 7.03
N ARG A 86 -3.64 0.81 5.79
CA ARG A 86 -3.21 0.12 4.57
C ARG A 86 -3.02 1.15 3.48
N MET A 87 -1.91 1.07 2.75
CA MET A 87 -1.63 1.99 1.65
C MET A 87 -1.14 1.22 0.44
N ASN A 88 -1.99 1.10 -0.57
CA ASN A 88 -1.68 0.27 -1.74
C ASN A 88 -0.94 1.13 -2.75
N ARG A 89 0.27 0.70 -3.11
CA ARG A 89 1.12 1.43 -4.03
C ARG A 89 1.70 0.51 -5.08
N ILE A 90 1.83 1.06 -6.28
CA ILE A 90 2.46 0.44 -7.42
C ILE A 90 3.68 1.29 -7.76
N TRP A 91 4.87 0.71 -7.67
CA TRP A 91 6.10 1.34 -8.15
C TRP A 91 6.47 0.71 -9.48
N SER A 92 6.45 1.53 -10.51
CA SER A 92 7.04 1.18 -11.80
C SER A 92 8.54 1.41 -11.78
N ASP A 93 9.25 0.70 -12.65
CA ASP A 93 10.67 0.91 -12.92
C ASP A 93 11.63 0.76 -11.74
N VAL A 94 11.27 -0.05 -10.73
CA VAL A 94 12.15 -0.29 -9.58
C VAL A 94 13.35 -1.13 -10.05
N PRO A 95 14.60 -0.68 -9.91
CA PRO A 95 15.76 -1.45 -10.35
C PRO A 95 16.10 -2.57 -9.36
N CYS A 96 16.43 -3.76 -9.88
CA CYS A 96 17.08 -4.80 -9.10
C CYS A 96 18.48 -4.32 -8.67
N LEU A 97 18.82 -4.46 -7.39
CA LEU A 97 20.12 -4.04 -6.88
C LEU A 97 21.29 -4.79 -7.54
N VAL A 98 21.07 -6.04 -7.97
CA VAL A 98 22.08 -6.93 -8.55
C VAL A 98 22.16 -6.73 -10.08
N CYS A 99 21.14 -7.18 -10.82
CA CYS A 99 21.18 -7.19 -12.28
C CYS A 99 20.72 -5.89 -12.97
N LYS A 100 20.28 -4.88 -12.20
CA LYS A 100 19.80 -3.57 -12.69
C LYS A 100 18.54 -3.59 -13.56
N GLN A 101 17.97 -4.77 -13.85
CA GLN A 101 16.68 -4.85 -14.55
C GLN A 101 15.59 -4.14 -13.73
N THR A 102 14.73 -3.41 -14.42
CA THR A 102 13.59 -2.72 -13.83
C THR A 102 12.37 -3.64 -13.78
N GLY A 103 11.42 -3.33 -12.91
CA GLY A 103 10.21 -4.12 -12.75
C GLY A 103 9.17 -3.37 -11.93
N GLN A 104 7.94 -3.85 -12.03
CA GLN A 104 6.83 -3.31 -11.24
C GLN A 104 6.74 -4.06 -9.91
N VAL A 105 6.57 -3.31 -8.82
CA VAL A 105 6.34 -3.86 -7.49
C VAL A 105 5.01 -3.32 -6.95
N HIS A 106 4.17 -4.22 -6.47
CA HIS A 106 2.93 -3.90 -5.77
C HIS A 106 3.18 -4.14 -4.29
N LEU A 107 2.95 -3.13 -3.45
CA LEU A 107 3.20 -3.24 -2.01
C LEU A 107 2.12 -2.52 -1.20
N GLU A 108 1.67 -3.17 -0.14
CA GLU A 108 0.89 -2.54 0.92
C GLU A 108 1.86 -1.89 1.93
N MET A 109 1.94 -0.55 1.97
CA MET A 109 3.01 0.13 2.71
C MET A 109 2.87 0.09 4.23
N VAL A 110 1.68 -0.14 4.80
CA VAL A 110 1.58 -0.20 6.27
C VAL A 110 2.09 -1.54 6.80
N GLN A 111 1.89 -2.61 6.02
CA GLN A 111 2.41 -3.93 6.36
C GLN A 111 3.90 -4.07 6.04
N HIS A 112 4.38 -3.33 5.03
CA HIS A 112 5.71 -3.51 4.50
C HIS A 112 6.59 -2.26 4.52
N GLY A 113 6.10 -1.07 4.87
CA GLY A 113 6.84 0.19 4.80
C GLY A 113 6.94 0.80 3.39
N ARG A 114 7.84 1.77 3.23
CA ARG A 114 8.17 2.37 1.94
C ARG A 114 9.23 1.55 1.22
N LEU A 115 8.98 1.21 -0.05
CA LEU A 115 9.96 0.52 -0.89
C LEU A 115 11.22 1.37 -1.08
N LYS A 116 12.38 0.79 -0.75
CA LYS A 116 13.71 1.39 -0.95
C LYS A 116 14.43 0.74 -2.13
N SER A 117 14.35 -0.58 -2.24
CA SER A 117 15.02 -1.34 -3.29
C SER A 117 14.46 -2.75 -3.40
N ARG A 118 14.82 -3.48 -4.47
CA ARG A 118 14.44 -4.88 -4.69
C ARG A 118 15.61 -5.75 -5.13
N ILE A 119 15.51 -7.05 -4.87
CA ILE A 119 16.32 -8.10 -5.49
C ILE A 119 15.34 -8.98 -6.26
N CYS A 120 15.43 -8.99 -7.60
CA CYS A 120 14.50 -9.75 -8.44
C CYS A 120 14.66 -11.26 -8.24
N ARG A 121 13.63 -12.03 -8.63
CA ARG A 121 13.60 -13.50 -8.48
C ARG A 121 14.82 -14.19 -9.06
N ASP A 122 15.34 -13.73 -10.21
CA ASP A 122 16.51 -14.37 -10.82
C ASP A 122 17.79 -14.18 -9.99
N CYS A 123 17.84 -13.09 -9.21
CA CYS A 123 18.97 -12.71 -8.37
C CYS A 123 18.82 -13.11 -6.89
N SER A 124 17.67 -13.63 -6.48
CA SER A 124 17.44 -14.18 -5.13
C SER A 124 17.91 -15.63 -5.00
#